data_AF-A0A0C2NAK5-F1
#
_entry.id   AF-A0A0C2NAK5-F1
#
_cell.length_a   1.000
_cell.length_b   1.000
_cell.length_c   1.000
_cell.angle_alpha   90.00
_cell.angle_beta   90.00
_cell.angle_gamma   90.00
#
_symmetry.space_group_name_H-M   'P 1'
#
loop_
_entity.id
_entity.type
_entity.pdbx_description
1 polymer ?
#
loop_
_entity_poly.entity_id
_entity_poly.type
_entity_poly.pdbx_seq_one_letter_code
_entity_poly.pdbx_strand_id
1 'polypeptide(L)'
;MEDCSVKEAVVLSAVISRCHFPAIHLAAAMIKISRFEYSGILIRYKATNCIFMRFILQKRCTFPNKALDMLLEYFKAFENSQIEPSLIWHQILLLFVQNYISYFDEEKSTQIFSLIKVKKHYMISSVISDALKNKRSNT
;
A
#
# COMPACT_ATOMS: atom_id res chain seq x y z
N MET A 1 22.35 6.18 14.15
CA MET A 1 21.14 6.52 13.38
C MET A 1 19.99 5.89 14.13
N GLU A 2 19.16 6.68 14.80
CA GLU A 2 18.02 6.17 15.57
C GLU A 2 16.91 5.77 14.60
N ASP A 3 16.58 4.48 14.58
CA ASP A 3 15.48 3.95 13.79
C ASP A 3 14.19 3.96 14.61
N CYS A 4 13.07 4.38 14.00
CA CYS A 4 11.75 4.34 14.64
C CYS A 4 11.40 2.90 15.04
N SER A 5 11.07 2.70 16.30
CA SER A 5 10.53 1.43 16.81
C SER A 5 9.07 1.24 16.40
N VAL A 6 8.58 -0.01 16.48
CA VAL A 6 7.17 -0.33 16.21
C VAL A 6 6.22 0.40 17.17
N LYS A 7 6.61 0.54 18.44
CA LYS A 7 5.80 1.23 19.45
C LYS A 7 5.66 2.72 19.12
N GLU A 8 6.76 3.37 18.76
CA GLU A 8 6.74 4.79 18.34
C GLU A 8 5.91 4.99 17.07
N ALA A 9 6.05 4.10 16.08
CA ALA A 9 5.27 4.17 14.84
C ALA A 9 3.76 4.09 15.10
N VAL A 10 3.33 3.21 16.02
CA VAL A 10 1.91 3.07 16.40
C VAL A 10 1.40 4.35 17.08
N VAL A 11 2.16 4.91 18.03
CA VAL A 11 1.78 6.15 18.73
C VAL A 11 1.68 7.33 17.77
N LEU A 12 2.71 7.53 16.93
CA LEU A 12 2.72 8.61 15.95
C LEU A 12 1.56 8.48 14.95
N SER A 13 1.28 7.27 14.49
CA SER A 13 0.21 7.06 13.53
C SER A 13 -1.19 7.24 14.15
N ALA A 14 -1.35 6.98 15.44
CA ALA A 14 -2.59 7.30 16.16
C ALA A 14 -2.83 8.82 16.28
N VAL A 15 -1.77 9.63 16.33
CA VAL A 15 -1.89 11.09 16.24
C VAL A 15 -2.26 11.48 14.81
N ILE A 16 -1.57 10.92 13.80
CA ILE A 16 -1.86 11.19 12.39
C ILE A 16 -3.31 10.87 12.05
N SER A 17 -3.87 9.79 12.59
CA SER A 17 -5.25 9.38 12.31
C SER A 17 -6.27 10.39 12.81
N ARG A 18 -6.02 11.06 13.95
CA ARG A 18 -6.91 12.07 14.56
C ARG A 18 -6.81 13.45 13.93
N CYS A 19 -5.63 13.82 13.41
CA CYS A 19 -5.41 15.14 12.84
C CYS A 19 -5.97 15.25 11.41
N HIS A 20 -6.47 16.43 11.05
CA HIS A 20 -6.85 16.74 9.67
C HIS A 20 -5.62 17.17 8.89
N PHE A 21 -5.32 16.48 7.79
CA PHE A 21 -4.23 16.84 6.87
C PHE A 21 -4.78 17.08 5.47
N PRO A 22 -4.34 18.14 4.78
CA PRO A 22 -4.62 18.30 3.35
C PRO A 22 -4.11 17.10 2.54
N ALA A 23 -4.91 16.66 1.56
CA ALA A 23 -4.63 15.47 0.77
C ALA A 23 -3.27 15.50 0.05
N ILE A 24 -2.82 16.69 -0.38
CA ILE A 24 -1.53 16.85 -1.08
C ILE A 24 -0.32 16.51 -0.19
N HIS A 25 -0.37 16.84 1.11
CA HIS A 25 0.71 16.52 2.05
C HIS A 25 0.74 15.02 2.34
N LEU A 26 -0.43 14.38 2.47
CA LEU A 26 -0.54 12.94 2.63
C LEU A 26 -0.05 12.18 1.38
N ALA A 27 -0.35 12.69 0.18
CA ALA A 27 0.16 12.12 -1.07
C ALA A 27 1.70 12.21 -1.15
N ALA A 28 2.28 13.36 -0.79
CA ALA A 28 3.73 13.54 -0.75
C ALA A 28 4.39 12.59 0.27
N ALA A 29 3.79 12.44 1.45
CA ALA A 29 4.24 11.49 2.47
C ALA A 29 4.18 10.05 1.96
N MET A 30 3.09 9.64 1.31
CA MET A 30 2.93 8.31 0.73
C MET A 30 4.02 8.01 -0.31
N ILE A 31 4.29 8.94 -1.24
CA ILE A 31 5.36 8.81 -2.24
C ILE A 31 6.71 8.63 -1.54
N LYS A 32 6.98 9.44 -0.51
CA LYS A 32 8.25 9.41 0.21
C LYS A 32 8.45 8.08 0.93
N ILE A 33 7.43 7.56 1.61
CA ILE A 33 7.49 6.26 2.30
C ILE A 33 7.67 5.12 1.28
N SER A 34 6.91 5.14 0.18
CA SER A 34 7.00 4.13 -0.89
C SER A 34 8.41 4.04 -1.49
N ARG A 35 9.11 5.18 -1.60
CA ARG A 35 10.50 5.25 -2.07
C ARG A 35 11.53 4.88 -1.01
N PHE A 36 11.27 5.13 0.27
CA PHE A 36 12.23 4.82 1.34
C PHE A 36 12.52 3.32 1.46
N GLU A 37 11.54 2.48 1.14
CA GLU A 37 11.72 1.03 1.13
C GLU A 37 12.44 0.53 -0.14
N TYR A 38 12.58 1.40 -1.14
CA TYR A 38 13.24 1.15 -2.42
C TYR A 38 14.50 2.02 -2.55
N SER A 39 15.55 1.68 -1.80
CA SER A 39 16.84 2.37 -1.86
C SER A 39 17.88 1.52 -2.60
N GLY A 40 17.93 1.66 -3.94
CA GLY A 40 18.95 1.01 -4.77
C GLY A 40 18.60 -0.42 -5.17
N ILE A 41 19.55 -1.36 -5.04
CA ILE A 41 19.45 -2.76 -5.52
C ILE A 41 18.63 -3.66 -4.57
N LEU A 42 18.39 -3.25 -3.32
CA LEU A 42 17.75 -4.09 -2.30
C LEU A 42 16.50 -3.41 -1.70
N ILE A 43 15.40 -4.16 -1.65
CA ILE A 43 14.18 -3.74 -0.96
C ILE A 43 14.43 -3.79 0.55
N ARG A 44 14.40 -2.62 1.20
CA ARG A 44 14.51 -2.50 2.66
C ARG A 44 13.12 -2.42 3.27
N TYR A 45 12.51 -3.59 3.43
CA TYR A 45 11.21 -3.71 4.09
C TYR A 45 11.35 -3.33 5.58
N LYS A 46 10.57 -2.34 6.03
CA LYS A 46 10.45 -1.96 7.44
C LYS A 46 8.98 -1.96 7.85
N ALA A 47 8.63 -2.80 8.83
CA ALA A 47 7.26 -2.92 9.32
C ALA A 47 6.67 -1.58 9.82
N THR A 48 7.50 -0.65 10.29
CA THR A 48 7.08 0.69 10.72
C THR A 48 6.53 1.56 9.59
N ASN A 49 7.09 1.46 8.38
CA ASN A 49 6.61 2.19 7.22
C ASN A 49 5.22 1.72 6.78
N CYS A 50 4.99 0.39 6.80
CA CYS A 50 3.68 -0.21 6.57
C CYS A 50 2.63 0.36 7.54
N ILE A 51 2.97 0.55 8.83
CA ILE A 51 2.05 1.17 9.79
C ILE A 51 1.63 2.55 9.30
N PHE A 52 2.57 3.43 8.94
CA PHE A 52 2.23 4.75 8.42
C PHE A 52 1.40 4.71 7.14
N MET A 53 1.77 3.86 6.17
CA MET A 53 0.99 3.69 4.92
C MET A 53 -0.45 3.28 5.20
N ARG A 54 -0.65 2.32 6.13
CA ARG A 54 -1.99 1.86 6.52
C ARG A 54 -2.86 3.02 7.00
N PHE A 55 -2.33 3.84 7.92
CA PHE A 55 -3.08 4.95 8.48
C PHE A 55 -3.38 6.05 7.45
N ILE A 56 -2.43 6.32 6.54
CA ILE A 56 -2.64 7.27 5.45
C ILE A 56 -3.76 6.78 4.52
N LEU A 57 -3.76 5.49 4.13
CA LEU A 57 -4.81 4.92 3.27
C LEU A 57 -6.18 4.87 3.97
N GLN A 58 -6.21 4.64 5.28
CA GLN A 58 -7.45 4.64 6.07
C GLN A 58 -8.16 6.00 6.08
N LYS A 59 -7.46 7.12 5.83
CA LYS A 59 -8.09 8.44 5.73
C LYS A 59 -8.93 8.64 4.47
N ARG A 60 -8.88 7.73 3.49
CA ARG A 60 -9.66 7.78 2.23
C ARG A 60 -9.57 9.13 1.51
N CYS A 61 -8.40 9.76 1.54
CA CYS A 61 -8.17 11.01 0.81
C CYS A 61 -8.05 10.75 -0.69
N THR A 62 -8.35 11.75 -1.53
CA THR A 62 -8.09 11.66 -2.96
C THR A 62 -6.61 11.88 -3.24
N PHE A 63 -5.92 10.90 -3.83
CA PHE A 63 -4.53 11.05 -4.25
C PHE A 63 -4.42 11.31 -5.75
N PRO A 64 -3.43 12.11 -6.19
CA PRO A 64 -3.07 12.19 -7.60
C PRO A 64 -2.60 10.83 -8.12
N ASN A 65 -2.88 10.52 -9.39
CA ASN A 65 -2.48 9.24 -10.01
C ASN A 65 -1.00 8.93 -9.81
N LYS A 66 -0.12 9.94 -9.93
CA LYS A 66 1.32 9.78 -9.68
C LYS A 66 1.68 9.21 -8.31
N ALA A 67 0.90 9.52 -7.26
CA ALA A 67 1.11 8.94 -5.94
C ALA A 67 0.65 7.49 -5.86
N LEU A 68 -0.44 7.16 -6.57
CA LEU A 68 -0.97 5.79 -6.69
C LEU A 68 -0.05 4.91 -7.56
N ASP A 69 0.56 5.47 -8.61
CA ASP A 69 1.56 4.81 -9.45
C ASP A 69 2.77 4.40 -8.61
N MET A 70 3.32 5.33 -7.82
CA MET A 70 4.45 5.04 -6.92
C MET A 70 4.11 3.99 -5.86
N LEU A 71 2.85 3.95 -5.39
CA LEU A 71 2.38 2.96 -4.44
C LEU A 71 2.19 1.59 -5.10
N LEU A 72 1.71 1.54 -6.34
CA LEU A 72 1.63 0.31 -7.14
C LEU A 72 3.03 -0.26 -7.40
N GLU A 73 3.98 0.58 -7.79
CA GLU A 73 5.38 0.20 -7.97
C GLU A 73 5.99 -0.38 -6.69
N TYR A 74 5.69 0.24 -5.54
CA TYR A 74 6.10 -0.27 -4.22
C TYR A 74 5.61 -1.71 -4.00
N PHE A 75 4.33 -1.98 -4.25
CA PHE A 75 3.78 -3.33 -4.08
C PHE A 75 4.37 -4.33 -5.08
N LYS A 76 4.51 -3.93 -6.34
CA LYS A 76 5.08 -4.80 -7.39
C LYS A 76 6.53 -5.18 -7.15
N ALA A 77 7.30 -4.34 -6.46
CA ALA A 77 8.68 -4.67 -6.12
C ALA A 77 8.77 -5.99 -5.32
N PHE A 78 7.72 -6.36 -4.57
CA PHE A 78 7.66 -7.63 -3.82
C PHE A 78 7.49 -8.87 -4.70
N GLU A 79 7.06 -8.73 -5.96
CA GLU A 79 6.89 -9.85 -6.89
C GLU A 79 8.22 -10.58 -7.13
N ASN A 80 9.32 -9.83 -7.27
CA ASN A 80 10.66 -10.37 -7.49
C ASN A 80 11.47 -10.51 -6.19
N SER A 81 10.86 -10.25 -5.04
CA SER A 81 11.53 -10.27 -3.74
C SER A 81 11.45 -11.64 -3.07
N GLN A 82 12.57 -12.09 -2.50
CA GLN A 82 12.59 -13.27 -1.62
C GLN A 82 11.98 -12.98 -0.24
N ILE A 83 11.70 -11.71 0.08
CA ILE A 83 11.07 -11.32 1.35
C ILE A 83 9.61 -11.74 1.35
N GLU A 84 9.18 -12.46 2.39
CA GLU A 84 7.78 -12.75 2.62
C GLU A 84 7.06 -11.54 3.26
N PRO A 85 6.03 -10.99 2.61
CA PRO A 85 5.32 -9.83 3.13
C PRO A 85 4.52 -10.19 4.38
N SER A 86 4.49 -9.29 5.36
CA SER A 86 3.71 -9.48 6.58
C SER A 86 2.20 -9.43 6.33
N LEU A 87 1.41 -9.85 7.33
CA LEU A 87 -0.05 -9.67 7.31
C LEU A 87 -0.45 -8.19 7.11
N ILE A 88 0.27 -7.26 7.73
CA ILE A 88 -0.02 -5.82 7.64
C ILE A 88 0.15 -5.34 6.19
N TRP A 89 1.18 -5.80 5.49
CA TRP A 89 1.39 -5.46 4.08
C TRP A 89 0.20 -5.87 3.22
N HIS A 90 -0.32 -7.09 3.41
CA HIS A 90 -1.51 -7.57 2.68
C HIS A 90 -2.76 -6.76 3.00
N GLN A 91 -2.94 -6.34 4.27
CA GLN A 91 -4.04 -5.48 4.68
C GLN A 91 -3.97 -4.09 4.01
N ILE A 92 -2.77 -3.54 3.85
CA ILE A 92 -2.55 -2.25 3.17
C ILE A 92 -2.83 -2.38 1.68
N LEU A 93 -2.39 -3.47 1.05
CA LEU A 93 -2.72 -3.76 -0.35
C LEU A 93 -4.24 -3.84 -0.57
N LEU A 94 -4.96 -4.51 0.32
CA LEU A 94 -6.41 -4.57 0.27
C LEU A 94 -7.05 -3.17 0.41
N LEU A 95 -6.60 -2.36 1.37
CA LEU A 95 -7.08 -0.99 1.55
C LEU A 95 -6.82 -0.12 0.31
N PHE A 96 -5.65 -0.28 -0.32
CA PHE A 96 -5.30 0.42 -1.55
C PHE A 96 -6.27 0.05 -2.68
N VAL A 97 -6.49 -1.24 -2.90
CA VAL A 97 -7.42 -1.72 -3.94
C VAL A 97 -8.86 -1.27 -3.68
N GLN A 98 -9.34 -1.38 -2.44
CA GLN A 98 -10.72 -1.03 -2.09
C GLN A 98 -10.98 0.48 -2.15
N ASN A 99 -10.08 1.30 -1.59
CA ASN A 99 -10.29 2.74 -1.52
C ASN A 99 -10.04 3.44 -2.86
N TYR A 100 -9.22 2.85 -3.75
CA TYR A 100 -8.86 3.44 -5.04
C TYR A 100 -9.25 2.54 -6.22
N ILE A 101 -10.37 1.82 -6.10
CA ILE A 101 -10.84 0.88 -7.13
C ILE A 101 -10.91 1.51 -8.53
N SER A 102 -11.32 2.78 -8.63
CA SER A 102 -11.43 3.53 -9.89
C SER A 102 -10.09 3.73 -10.60
N TYR A 103 -8.97 3.79 -9.86
CA TYR A 103 -7.62 3.97 -10.43
C TYR A 103 -7.11 2.74 -11.20
N PHE A 104 -7.58 1.53 -10.88
CA PHE A 104 -7.12 0.31 -11.51
C PHE A 104 -7.78 0.07 -12.88
N ASP A 105 -7.07 0.33 -13.96
CA ASP A 105 -7.43 -0.15 -15.30
C ASP A 105 -7.12 -1.66 -15.45
N GLU A 106 -7.30 -2.21 -16.65
CA GLU A 106 -7.07 -3.62 -16.93
C GLU A 106 -5.60 -4.04 -16.74
N GLU A 107 -4.67 -3.17 -17.14
CA GLU A 107 -3.24 -3.43 -17.03
C GLU A 107 -2.81 -3.44 -15.56
N LYS A 108 -3.19 -2.42 -14.79
CA LYS A 108 -2.88 -2.32 -13.34
C LYS A 108 -3.56 -3.44 -12.56
N SER A 109 -4.78 -3.82 -12.92
CA SER A 109 -5.46 -4.96 -12.30
C SER A 109 -4.69 -6.26 -12.54
N THR A 110 -4.20 -6.48 -13.76
CA THR A 110 -3.39 -7.65 -14.12
C THR A 110 -2.09 -7.71 -13.31
N GLN A 111 -1.45 -6.56 -13.07
CA GLN A 111 -0.27 -6.46 -12.22
C GLN A 111 -0.55 -6.84 -10.75
N ILE A 112 -1.71 -6.45 -10.21
CA ILE A 112 -2.11 -6.91 -8.86
C ILE A 112 -2.42 -8.41 -8.85
N PHE A 113 -3.07 -8.93 -9.90
CA PHE A 113 -3.36 -10.36 -10.02
C PHE A 113 -2.09 -11.21 -10.08
N SER A 114 -1.03 -10.77 -10.78
CA SER A 114 0.25 -11.48 -10.79
C SER A 114 0.91 -11.44 -9.41
N LEU A 115 0.91 -10.28 -8.75
CA LEU A 115 1.47 -10.09 -7.42
C LEU A 115 0.81 -11.01 -6.37
N ILE A 116 -0.52 -11.06 -6.29
CA ILE A 116 -1.22 -11.89 -5.28
C ILE A 116 -1.13 -13.40 -5.56
N LYS A 117 -0.78 -13.80 -6.80
CA LYS A 117 -0.50 -15.20 -7.14
C LYS A 117 0.86 -15.61 -6.59
N VAL A 118 1.87 -14.74 -6.69
CA VAL A 118 3.22 -14.99 -6.20
C VAL A 118 3.27 -14.85 -4.67
N LYS A 119 2.74 -13.75 -4.14
CA LYS A 119 2.69 -13.45 -2.70
C LYS A 119 1.27 -13.66 -2.17
N LYS A 120 0.91 -14.94 -2.00
CA LYS A 120 -0.45 -15.36 -1.66
C LYS A 120 -0.69 -15.35 -0.15
N HIS A 121 -1.77 -14.68 0.26
CA HIS A 121 -2.35 -14.82 1.61
C HIS A 121 -3.71 -15.51 1.54
N TYR A 122 -3.90 -16.54 2.36
CA TYR A 122 -5.05 -17.46 2.28
C TYR A 122 -6.43 -16.77 2.28
N MET A 123 -6.60 -15.73 3.09
CA MET A 123 -7.88 -15.02 3.23
C MET A 123 -7.94 -13.66 2.52
N ILE A 124 -6.80 -13.00 2.28
CA ILE A 124 -6.81 -11.60 1.81
C ILE A 124 -6.72 -11.56 0.29
N SER A 125 -5.92 -12.45 -0.32
CA SER A 125 -5.75 -12.49 -1.77
C SER A 125 -7.07 -12.78 -2.50
N SER A 126 -7.96 -13.60 -1.93
CA SER A 126 -9.30 -13.83 -2.49
C SER A 126 -10.14 -12.55 -2.48
N VAL A 127 -10.18 -11.84 -1.34
CA VAL A 127 -10.94 -10.59 -1.19
C VAL A 127 -10.42 -9.50 -2.14
N ILE A 128 -9.10 -9.39 -2.32
CA ILE A 128 -8.49 -8.47 -3.30
C ILE A 128 -8.94 -8.82 -4.73
N SER A 129 -8.87 -10.11 -5.08
CA SER A 129 -9.29 -10.59 -6.39
C SER A 129 -10.76 -10.29 -6.66
N ASP A 130 -11.62 -10.54 -5.68
CA ASP A 130 -13.06 -10.33 -5.80
C ASP A 130 -13.40 -8.84 -5.90
N ALA A 131 -12.70 -7.97 -5.17
CA ALA A 131 -12.85 -6.53 -5.28
C ALA A 131 -12.54 -6.02 -6.70
N LEU A 132 -11.42 -6.47 -7.30
CA LEU A 132 -11.04 -6.09 -8.67
C LEU A 132 -11.98 -6.67 -9.73
N LYS A 133 -12.50 -7.88 -9.53
CA LYS A 133 -13.46 -8.50 -10.46
C LYS A 133 -14.83 -7.82 -10.41
N ASN A 134 -15.36 -7.52 -9.21
CA ASN A 134 -16.66 -6.87 -9.06
C ASN A 134 -16.70 -5.46 -9.67
N LYS A 135 -15.56 -4.77 -9.77
CA LYS A 135 -15.45 -3.54 -10.56
C LYS A 135 -15.97 -3.72 -11.99
N ARG A 136 -15.66 -4.86 -12.62
CA ARG A 136 -16.03 -5.17 -14.01
C ARG A 136 -17.53 -5.42 -14.20
N SER A 137 -18.28 -5.69 -13.12
CA SER A 137 -19.72 -5.96 -13.18
C SER A 137 -20.59 -4.70 -13.06
N ASN A 138 -20.03 -3.58 -12.59
CA ASN A 138 -20.74 -2.32 -12.38
C ASN A 138 -20.37 -1.25 -13.44
N THR A 139 -19.74 -1.64 -14.55
CA THR A 139 -19.46 -0.79 -15.71
C THR A 139 -20.08 -1.43 -16.94
#